data_AF-E9GEB2-F1
#
_entry.id   AF-E9GEB2-F1
#
_cell.length_a   1.000
_cell.length_b   1.000
_cell.length_c   1.000
_cell.angle_alpha   90.00
_cell.angle_beta   90.00
_cell.angle_gamma   90.00
#
_symmetry.space_group_name_H-M   'P 1'
#
loop_
_entity.id
_entity.type
_entity.pdbx_description
1 polymer ?
#
loop_
_entity_poly.entity_id
_entity_poly.type
_entity_poly.pdbx_seq_one_letter_code
_entity_poly.pdbx_strand_id
1 'polypeptide(L)'
;MEKILAIINIFVGLLTFSLQTIGISALVVFKDVDWDPDKAGAGIWGGIDLIIFALLLILKMLKKSEIVLGMAVVAALIGVMLIGLYSWSIDMYQPLIADCNYLPLSFFKICDRAAIDSLMIICGILAVIVNGIIAMKAPSTASK
;
A
#
# COMPACT_ATOMS: atom_id res chain seq x y z
N MET A 1 18.84 4.22 -11.78
CA MET A 1 17.37 4.37 -11.89
C MET A 1 16.64 3.25 -11.16
N GLU A 2 16.98 1.98 -11.39
CA GLU A 2 16.42 0.82 -10.65
C GLU A 2 16.58 0.92 -9.14
N LYS A 3 17.74 1.37 -8.63
CA LYS A 3 17.96 1.58 -7.19
C LYS A 3 16.99 2.59 -6.58
N ILE A 4 16.68 3.68 -7.28
CA ILE A 4 15.76 4.71 -6.80
C ILE A 4 14.33 4.15 -6.76
N LEU A 5 13.91 3.44 -7.82
CA LEU A 5 12.61 2.78 -7.87
C LEU A 5 12.45 1.73 -6.77
N ALA A 6 13.50 0.94 -6.51
CA ALA A 6 13.51 -0.04 -5.42
C ALA A 6 13.43 0.64 -4.04
N ILE A 7 14.16 1.72 -3.80
CA ILE A 7 14.06 2.50 -2.55
C ILE A 7 12.64 3.04 -2.35
N ILE A 8 12.02 3.57 -3.40
CA ILE A 8 10.63 4.02 -3.33
C ILE A 8 9.70 2.84 -2.97
N ASN A 9 9.89 1.67 -3.58
CA ASN A 9 9.10 0.49 -3.24
C ASN A 9 9.29 0.04 -1.78
N ILE A 10 10.52 0.11 -1.24
CA ILE A 10 10.76 -0.15 0.20
C ILE A 10 9.98 0.84 1.05
N PHE A 11 10.06 2.12 0.71
CA PHE A 11 9.36 3.16 1.45
C PHE A 11 7.84 2.96 1.41
N VAL A 12 7.28 2.70 0.23
CA VAL A 12 5.85 2.41 0.07
C VAL A 12 5.46 1.16 0.86
N GLY A 13 6.24 0.08 0.77
CA GLY A 13 5.98 -1.16 1.50
C GLY A 13 6.01 -0.99 3.02
N LEU A 14 7.01 -0.25 3.54
CA LEU A 14 7.11 0.11 4.96
C LEU A 14 5.92 0.97 5.41
N LEU A 15 5.51 1.93 4.58
CA LEU A 15 4.39 2.81 4.87
C LEU A 15 3.08 2.03 4.91
N THR A 16 2.81 1.15 3.94
CA THR A 16 1.63 0.28 3.93
C THR A 16 1.60 -0.67 5.13
N PHE A 17 2.73 -1.26 5.50
CA PHE A 17 2.83 -2.14 6.66
C PHE A 17 2.58 -1.37 7.97
N SER A 18 3.19 -0.19 8.11
CA SER A 18 3.08 0.63 9.32
C SER A 18 1.68 1.20 9.49
N LEU A 19 1.07 1.72 8.42
CA LEU A 19 -0.29 2.25 8.46
C LEU A 19 -1.30 1.16 8.80
N GLN A 20 -1.13 -0.05 8.27
CA GLN A 20 -2.04 -1.14 8.59
C GLN A 20 -1.86 -1.63 10.03
N THR A 21 -0.63 -1.74 10.54
CA THR A 21 -0.39 -2.09 11.95
C THR A 21 -0.88 -1.03 12.92
N ILE A 22 -0.79 0.26 12.57
CA ILE A 22 -1.39 1.36 13.34
C ILE A 22 -2.92 1.27 13.31
N GLY A 23 -3.52 1.04 12.14
CA GLY A 23 -4.97 0.85 12.00
C GLY A 23 -5.49 -0.32 12.84
N ILE A 24 -4.73 -1.42 12.90
CA ILE A 24 -5.04 -2.59 13.73
C ILE A 24 -4.92 -2.30 15.22
N SER A 25 -3.84 -1.65 15.64
CA SER A 25 -3.58 -1.37 17.06
C SER A 25 -4.54 -0.30 17.62
N ALA A 26 -4.96 0.67 16.80
CA ALA A 26 -6.07 1.55 17.13
C ALA A 26 -7.37 0.76 17.34
N LEU A 27 -7.62 -0.27 16.53
CA LEU A 27 -8.80 -1.14 16.62
C LEU A 27 -8.84 -1.99 17.90
N VAL A 28 -7.69 -2.50 18.36
CA VAL A 28 -7.59 -3.28 19.61
C VAL A 28 -7.87 -2.43 20.86
N VAL A 29 -7.52 -1.14 20.82
CA VAL A 29 -7.76 -0.22 21.94
C VAL A 29 -9.21 0.30 21.94
N PHE A 30 -9.87 0.36 20.78
CA PHE A 30 -11.21 0.92 20.63
C PHE A 30 -12.17 -0.12 20.02
N LYS A 31 -12.77 -0.93 20.90
CA LYS A 31 -13.71 -2.07 20.67
C LYS A 31 -14.89 -1.87 19.69
N ASP A 32 -15.05 -0.71 19.06
CA ASP A 32 -16.28 -0.31 18.35
C ASP A 32 -16.12 -0.14 16.83
N VAL A 33 -14.98 -0.48 16.25
CA VAL A 33 -14.75 -0.36 14.80
C VAL A 33 -14.88 -1.74 14.16
N ASP A 34 -15.74 -1.86 13.15
CA ASP A 34 -15.84 -3.08 12.32
C ASP A 34 -14.46 -3.46 11.81
N TRP A 35 -13.93 -4.56 12.36
CA TRP A 35 -12.67 -5.15 11.97
C TRP A 35 -12.86 -5.85 10.63
N ASP A 36 -12.23 -5.29 9.60
CA ASP A 36 -12.21 -5.90 8.27
C ASP A 36 -10.87 -6.63 8.08
N PRO A 37 -10.82 -7.97 8.30
CA PRO A 37 -9.59 -8.74 8.23
C PRO A 37 -8.97 -8.72 6.83
N ASP A 38 -9.76 -8.47 5.80
CA ASP A 38 -9.32 -8.51 4.41
C ASP A 38 -8.45 -7.27 4.09
N LYS A 39 -8.82 -6.10 4.61
CA LYS A 39 -8.01 -4.87 4.54
C LYS A 39 -6.70 -5.00 5.32
N ALA A 40 -6.78 -5.62 6.49
CA ALA A 40 -5.60 -5.90 7.33
C ALA A 40 -4.60 -6.85 6.63
N GLY A 41 -5.11 -7.92 6.04
CA GLY A 41 -4.29 -8.86 5.28
C GLY A 41 -3.62 -8.19 4.08
N ALA A 42 -4.37 -7.44 3.27
CA ALA A 42 -3.87 -6.80 2.07
C ALA A 42 -2.74 -5.80 2.34
N GLY A 43 -2.89 -4.95 3.37
CA GLY A 43 -1.86 -3.96 3.73
C GLY A 43 -0.58 -4.59 4.29
N ILE A 44 -0.70 -5.61 5.14
CA ILE A 44 0.47 -6.28 5.74
C ILE A 44 1.22 -7.12 4.71
N TRP A 45 0.53 -8.03 4.03
CA TRP A 45 1.15 -8.90 3.04
C TRP A 45 1.65 -8.12 1.83
N GLY A 46 0.84 -7.17 1.34
CA GLY A 46 1.24 -6.29 0.25
C GLY A 46 2.48 -5.45 0.60
N GLY A 47 2.56 -4.93 1.83
CA GLY A 47 3.74 -4.20 2.29
C GLY A 47 5.01 -5.06 2.35
N ILE A 48 4.89 -6.29 2.87
CA ILE A 48 6.01 -7.25 2.94
C ILE A 48 6.50 -7.62 1.54
N ASP A 49 5.58 -7.93 0.62
CA ASP A 49 5.92 -8.30 -0.76
C ASP A 49 6.67 -7.16 -1.48
N LEU A 50 6.24 -5.92 -1.30
CA LEU A 50 6.90 -4.74 -1.87
C LEU A 50 8.34 -4.57 -1.34
N ILE A 51 8.55 -4.78 -0.03
CA ILE A 51 9.87 -4.69 0.59
C ILE A 51 10.78 -5.83 0.09
N ILE A 52 10.30 -7.07 0.10
CA ILE A 52 11.08 -8.24 -0.35
C ILE A 52 11.45 -8.07 -1.82
N PHE A 53 10.50 -7.72 -2.68
CA PHE A 53 10.77 -7.52 -4.10
C PHE A 53 11.84 -6.44 -4.33
N ALA A 54 11.76 -5.33 -3.61
CA ALA A 54 12.74 -4.26 -3.71
C ALA A 54 14.14 -4.66 -3.22
N LEU A 55 14.22 -5.42 -2.12
CA LEU A 55 15.48 -5.95 -1.62
C LEU A 55 16.12 -6.90 -2.64
N LEU A 56 15.33 -7.79 -3.25
CA LEU A 56 15.79 -8.71 -4.30
C LEU A 56 16.33 -7.95 -5.53
N LEU A 57 15.70 -6.82 -5.89
CA LEU A 57 16.19 -5.92 -6.94
C LEU A 57 17.51 -5.25 -6.56
N ILE A 58 17.64 -4.69 -5.34
CA ILE A 58 18.86 -4.01 -4.88
C ILE A 58 20.04 -4.97 -4.77
N LEU A 59 19.79 -6.17 -4.24
CA LEU A 59 20.78 -7.23 -4.06
C LEU A 59 21.15 -7.93 -5.39
N LYS A 60 20.50 -7.57 -6.51
CA LYS A 60 20.68 -8.18 -7.84
C LYS A 60 20.54 -9.71 -7.82
N MET A 61 19.68 -10.23 -6.96
CA MET A 61 19.44 -11.68 -6.88
C MET A 61 18.55 -12.19 -8.02
N LEU A 62 17.85 -11.28 -8.70
CA LEU A 62 16.96 -11.58 -9.82
C LEU A 62 17.75 -11.58 -11.14
N LYS A 63 18.13 -12.78 -11.59
CA LYS A 63 18.94 -12.97 -12.80
C LYS A 63 18.13 -13.05 -14.10
N LYS A 64 16.83 -13.32 -14.01
CA LYS A 64 15.94 -13.46 -15.17
C LYS A 64 14.97 -12.28 -15.24
N SER A 65 14.90 -11.64 -16.41
CA SER A 65 13.96 -10.54 -16.69
C SER A 65 12.50 -10.96 -16.51
N GLU A 66 12.16 -12.20 -16.88
CA GLU A 66 10.82 -12.77 -16.74
C GLU A 66 10.35 -12.79 -15.28
N ILE A 67 11.26 -13.10 -14.35
CA ILE A 67 10.95 -13.13 -12.91
C ILE A 67 10.75 -11.71 -12.39
N VAL A 68 11.59 -10.76 -12.83
CA VAL A 68 11.44 -9.34 -12.47
C VAL A 68 10.11 -8.80 -12.98
N LEU A 69 9.74 -9.13 -14.22
CA LEU A 69 8.47 -8.75 -14.82
C LEU A 69 7.29 -9.33 -14.04
N GLY A 70 7.31 -10.63 -13.77
CA GLY A 70 6.25 -11.30 -13.02
C GLY A 70 6.03 -10.70 -11.64
N MET A 71 7.10 -10.48 -10.88
CA MET A 71 6.99 -9.86 -9.55
C MET A 71 6.56 -8.39 -9.62
N ALA A 72 7.02 -7.64 -10.62
CA ALA A 72 6.58 -6.26 -10.82
C ALA A 72 5.07 -6.19 -11.15
N VAL A 73 4.55 -7.12 -11.95
CA VAL A 73 3.11 -7.20 -12.23
C VAL A 73 2.33 -7.52 -10.97
N VAL A 74 2.78 -8.50 -10.17
CA VAL A 74 2.13 -8.83 -8.88
C VAL A 74 2.13 -7.62 -7.94
N ALA A 75 3.26 -6.92 -7.81
CA ALA A 75 3.36 -5.71 -7.01
C ALA A 75 2.44 -4.58 -7.49
N ALA A 76 2.25 -4.44 -8.81
CA ALA A 76 1.28 -3.50 -9.36
C ALA A 76 -0.17 -3.91 -9.04
N LEU A 77 -0.49 -5.21 -9.10
CA LEU A 77 -1.82 -5.71 -8.72
C LEU A 77 -2.13 -5.49 -7.23
N ILE A 78 -1.13 -5.64 -6.35
CA ILE A 78 -1.24 -5.25 -4.93
C ILE A 78 -1.61 -3.77 -4.83
N GLY A 79 -0.94 -2.89 -5.59
CA GLY A 79 -1.27 -1.47 -5.63
C GLY A 79 -2.71 -1.18 -6.06
N VAL A 80 -3.21 -1.87 -7.10
CA VAL A 80 -4.61 -1.77 -7.55
C VAL A 80 -5.59 -2.24 -6.46
N MET A 81 -5.27 -3.35 -5.79
CA MET A 81 -6.08 -3.89 -4.69
C MET A 81 -6.17 -2.89 -3.53
N LEU A 82 -5.05 -2.26 -3.14
CA LEU A 82 -5.05 -1.22 -2.12
C LEU A 82 -5.97 -0.06 -2.53
N ILE A 83 -5.82 0.48 -3.75
CA ILE A 83 -6.70 1.56 -4.25
C ILE A 83 -8.18 1.15 -4.11
N GLY A 84 -8.56 -0.02 -4.61
CA GLY A 84 -9.96 -0.47 -4.58
C GLY A 84 -10.51 -0.60 -3.15
N LEU A 85 -9.78 -1.26 -2.26
CA LEU A 85 -10.22 -1.50 -0.88
C LEU A 85 -10.40 -0.21 -0.09
N TYR A 86 -9.45 0.73 -0.19
CA TYR A 86 -9.51 1.98 0.56
C TYR A 86 -10.41 3.03 -0.10
N SER A 87 -10.58 3.01 -1.42
CA SER A 87 -11.60 3.84 -2.08
C SER A 87 -13.01 3.44 -1.68
N TRP A 88 -13.30 2.12 -1.63
CA TRP A 88 -14.58 1.65 -1.10
C TRP A 88 -14.72 2.01 0.38
N SER A 89 -13.66 1.84 1.18
CA SER A 89 -13.67 2.26 2.59
C SER A 89 -14.14 3.71 2.75
N ILE A 90 -13.55 4.66 2.00
CA ILE A 90 -13.92 6.08 2.04
C ILE A 90 -15.37 6.33 1.66
N ASP A 91 -15.86 5.71 0.57
CA ASP A 91 -17.23 5.88 0.10
C ASP A 91 -18.28 5.54 1.18
N MET A 92 -18.01 4.48 1.98
CA MET A 92 -18.90 4.05 3.06
C MET A 92 -19.07 5.07 4.19
N TYR A 93 -18.04 5.83 4.53
CA TYR A 93 -18.11 6.84 5.60
C TYR A 93 -18.04 8.28 5.09
N GLN A 94 -18.09 8.49 3.76
CA GLN A 94 -18.14 9.81 3.12
C GLN A 94 -19.14 10.79 3.75
N PRO A 95 -20.40 10.40 4.08
CA PRO A 95 -21.33 11.33 4.74
C PRO A 95 -20.86 11.77 6.14
N LEU A 96 -20.09 10.94 6.85
CA LEU A 96 -19.55 11.28 8.17
C LEU A 96 -18.29 12.17 8.09
N ILE A 97 -17.59 12.20 6.95
CA ILE A 97 -16.42 13.09 6.73
C ILE A 97 -16.87 14.55 6.64
N ALA A 98 -18.02 14.82 6.02
CA ALA A 98 -18.53 16.17 5.79
C ALA A 98 -18.86 16.92 7.10
N ASP A 99 -19.22 16.19 8.15
CA ASP A 99 -19.61 16.74 9.45
C ASP A 99 -18.44 16.82 10.47
N CYS A 100 -17.18 16.72 10.02
CA CYS A 100 -15.97 16.73 10.89
C CYS A 100 -15.80 17.93 11.83
N ASN A 101 -16.60 18.99 11.71
CA ASN A 101 -16.43 20.23 12.47
C ASN A 101 -17.37 20.39 13.69
N TYR A 102 -18.34 19.50 13.94
CA TYR A 102 -19.47 19.86 14.84
C TYR A 102 -19.60 19.10 16.18
N LEU A 103 -18.83 18.05 16.49
CA LEU A 103 -18.99 17.33 17.77
C LEU A 103 -17.66 16.90 18.46
N PRO A 104 -17.56 16.90 19.81
CA PRO A 104 -16.27 17.09 20.48
C PRO A 104 -15.55 15.83 21.02
N LEU A 105 -16.11 14.62 20.97
CA LEU A 105 -15.53 13.48 21.73
C LEU A 105 -15.30 12.16 20.96
N SER A 106 -15.94 11.96 19.81
CA SER A 106 -15.78 10.76 18.96
C SER A 106 -15.06 11.04 17.63
N PHE A 107 -14.68 12.30 17.35
CA PHE A 107 -14.39 12.78 16.00
C PHE A 107 -12.94 12.69 15.52
N PHE A 108 -11.95 12.71 16.41
CA PHE A 108 -10.55 12.46 16.02
C PHE A 108 -10.42 11.16 15.22
N LYS A 109 -11.21 10.14 15.57
CA LYS A 109 -11.15 8.79 15.01
C LYS A 109 -11.57 8.66 13.54
N ILE A 110 -12.56 9.42 13.07
CA ILE A 110 -13.09 9.29 11.69
C ILE A 110 -12.22 10.08 10.71
N CYS A 111 -11.82 11.30 11.10
CA CYS A 111 -10.94 12.12 10.29
C CYS A 111 -9.51 11.52 10.23
N ASP A 112 -9.00 10.92 11.31
CA ASP A 112 -7.73 10.17 11.28
C ASP A 112 -7.82 8.91 10.42
N ARG A 113 -8.93 8.17 10.46
CA ARG A 113 -9.17 7.02 9.58
C ARG A 113 -9.25 7.44 8.11
N ALA A 114 -9.91 8.55 7.81
CA ALA A 114 -9.96 9.10 6.45
C ALA A 114 -8.57 9.48 5.94
N ALA A 115 -7.71 10.04 6.80
CA ALA A 115 -6.32 10.33 6.46
C ALA A 115 -5.50 9.06 6.20
N ILE A 116 -5.64 8.02 7.03
CA ILE A 116 -4.97 6.73 6.84
C ILE A 116 -5.42 6.07 5.52
N ASP A 117 -6.73 5.98 5.28
CA ASP A 117 -7.27 5.36 4.07
C ASP A 117 -6.84 6.12 2.80
N SER A 118 -6.81 7.47 2.87
CA SER A 118 -6.29 8.31 1.77
C SER A 118 -4.80 8.08 1.52
N LEU A 119 -4.00 7.94 2.58
CA LEU A 119 -2.57 7.67 2.46
C LEU A 119 -2.31 6.27 1.89
N MET A 120 -3.16 5.29 2.24
CA MET A 120 -3.10 3.95 1.65
C MET A 120 -3.46 3.95 0.15
N ILE A 121 -4.40 4.78 -0.29
CA ILE A 121 -4.67 4.99 -1.73
C ILE A 121 -3.43 5.56 -2.42
N ILE A 122 -2.77 6.56 -1.83
CA ILE A 122 -1.54 7.14 -2.37
C ILE A 122 -0.44 6.09 -2.46
N CYS A 123 -0.26 5.26 -1.45
CA CYS A 123 0.67 4.12 -1.48
C CYS A 123 0.34 3.16 -2.63
N GLY A 124 -0.94 2.83 -2.81
CA GLY A 124 -1.40 1.98 -3.93
C GLY A 124 -1.06 2.58 -5.29
N ILE A 125 -1.31 3.88 -5.49
CA ILE A 125 -0.97 4.60 -6.73
C ILE A 125 0.54 4.57 -6.98
N LEU A 126 1.35 4.86 -5.94
CA LEU A 126 2.81 4.82 -6.05
C LEU A 126 3.30 3.40 -6.38
N ALA A 127 2.74 2.37 -5.76
CA ALA A 127 3.06 0.97 -6.07
C ALA A 127 2.75 0.64 -7.54
N VAL A 128 1.59 1.04 -8.06
CA VAL A 128 1.25 0.84 -9.48
C VAL A 128 2.24 1.54 -10.41
N ILE A 129 2.54 2.81 -10.16
CA ILE A 129 3.43 3.59 -11.02
C ILE A 129 4.86 3.04 -10.99
N VAL A 130 5.42 2.82 -9.80
CA VAL A 130 6.80 2.36 -9.62
C VAL A 130 6.98 0.98 -10.23
N ASN A 131 6.09 0.04 -9.91
CA ASN A 131 6.19 -1.32 -10.41
C ASN A 131 5.83 -1.41 -11.90
N GLY A 132 4.94 -0.55 -12.41
CA GLY A 132 4.72 -0.39 -13.85
C GLY A 132 5.98 0.05 -14.60
N ILE A 133 6.74 1.00 -14.05
CA ILE A 133 8.02 1.44 -14.63
C ILE A 133 9.07 0.31 -14.58
N ILE A 134 9.11 -0.47 -13.50
CA ILE A 134 10.00 -1.64 -13.38
C ILE A 134 9.64 -2.70 -14.43
N ALA A 135 8.34 -3.00 -14.59
CA ALA A 135 7.84 -3.96 -15.57
C ALA A 135 8.20 -3.56 -17.00
N MET A 136 8.02 -2.28 -17.37
CA MET A 136 8.39 -1.77 -18.70
C MET A 136 9.89 -1.87 -18.98
N LYS A 137 10.74 -1.88 -17.94
CA LYS A 137 12.20 -1.92 -18.08
C LYS A 137 12.82 -3.31 -17.94
N ALA A 138 12.10 -4.26 -17.37
CA ALA A 138 12.54 -5.64 -17.22
C ALA A 138 13.05 -6.31 -18.51
N PRO A 139 12.50 -6.04 -19.71
CA PRO A 139 13.04 -6.60 -20.96
C PRO A 139 14.45 -6.08 -21.30
N SER A 140 14.77 -4.84 -20.91
CA SER A 140 16.05 -4.18 -21.24
C SER A 140 17.22 -4.61 -20.35
N THR A 141 16.96 -5.23 -19.20
CA THR A 141 17.98 -5.70 -18.26
C THR A 141 18.50 -7.11 -18.56
N ALA A 142 17.80 -7.91 -19.38
CA ALA A 142 18.27 -9.24 -19.81
C ALA A 142 19.15 -9.23 -21.08
N SER A 143 19.35 -8.06 -21.70
CA SER A 143 20.19 -7.93 -22.90
C SER A 143 21.67 -7.63 -22.59
N LYS A 144 22.11 -7.75 -21.33
CA LYS A 144 23.52 -7.59 -20.94
C LYS A 144 24.05 -8.79 -20.19
#